data_AF-A0AAF3EPN9-F1
#
_entry.id   AF-A0AAF3EPN9-F1
#
_cell.length_a   1.000
_cell.length_b   1.000
_cell.length_c   1.000
_cell.angle_alpha   90.00
_cell.angle_beta   90.00
_cell.angle_gamma   90.00
#
_symmetry.space_group_name_H-M   'P 1'
#
loop_
_entity.id
_entity.type
_entity.pdbx_description
1 polymer ?
#
loop_
_entity_poly.entity_id
_entity_poly.type
_entity_poly.pdbx_seq_one_letter_code
_entity_poly.pdbx_strand_id
1 'polypeptide(L)'
;MRLLLFLGIFFVLTIFCEDESTTKPDEETTTENLDQTTTVENPDVTTTVENLDETTTQGDGDLTTEASTDQPTTENPFDFEDDETEEEEINEIVTQEPIPDQTPIGEFVVEVKLEPLELDSDDEKELDDHKDDFIKFHKKFKQNIKKAKLKEAAKNFKANNKKLRAKRKLKKNFKLGMHPFMHLSDEKIQKLFMKKSQIVKQKKPKLKKVGNQRKTPKKAQPKKAQPKKAAQRAPPRAPAQKKRALKAAVLPKAFDWRTKNVLNAVKDQGSCGSCWTFSATVTVEANYAMKYKKKIDLSEQQLTCVYNESTICEGGFPDEALKYLQTHGGQTTEAAFPYSQAHKSTCKKVTPKALVASVGDLLPFGMAKVKQALIKNGPISFGMFVNDDFMNYEAGIFDSPCTAKDDGGHAMAIVGYGQEAGVPYWIVRNQWGRDWGENGHIRIKAGQNLCDIESWFMIQAKVK
;
A
#
# COMPACT_ATOMS: atom_id res chain seq x y z
N MET A 1 -55.98 -26.48 -23.15
CA MET A 1 -54.78 -26.93 -23.89
C MET A 1 -53.61 -27.04 -22.92
N ARG A 2 -53.15 -28.27 -22.64
CA ARG A 2 -52.02 -28.58 -21.76
C ARG A 2 -51.15 -29.65 -22.44
N LEU A 3 -49.83 -29.37 -22.50
CA LEU A 3 -48.70 -30.26 -22.18
C LEU A 3 -48.43 -31.55 -23.02
N LEU A 4 -47.21 -31.70 -23.58
CA LEU A 4 -46.17 -32.71 -23.23
C LEU A 4 -45.24 -33.19 -24.38
N LEU A 5 -43.94 -33.39 -24.01
CA LEU A 5 -42.95 -34.45 -24.39
C LEU A 5 -42.50 -34.57 -25.87
N PHE A 6 -41.24 -34.72 -26.34
CA PHE A 6 -39.91 -35.27 -25.94
C PHE A 6 -39.46 -36.32 -27.01
N LEU A 7 -38.14 -36.37 -27.26
CA LEU A 7 -37.28 -37.48 -27.78
C LEU A 7 -37.04 -37.69 -29.30
N GLY A 8 -35.73 -37.79 -29.63
CA GLY A 8 -35.18 -38.37 -30.85
C GLY A 8 -33.67 -38.13 -31.04
N ILE A 9 -32.82 -38.97 -30.44
CA ILE A 9 -31.36 -39.07 -30.62
C ILE A 9 -31.06 -40.28 -31.53
N PHE A 10 -30.07 -40.23 -32.44
CA PHE A 10 -29.02 -41.27 -32.64
C PHE A 10 -27.96 -40.88 -33.69
N PHE A 11 -26.77 -41.44 -33.47
CA PHE A 11 -25.41 -41.14 -33.95
C PHE A 11 -24.97 -42.10 -35.09
N VAL A 12 -23.74 -41.86 -35.64
CA VAL A 12 -22.72 -42.78 -36.23
C VAL A 12 -22.28 -42.33 -37.65
N LEU A 13 -21.09 -41.71 -37.86
CA LEU A 13 -19.75 -42.30 -38.16
C LEU A 13 -19.76 -43.17 -39.45
N THR A 14 -18.88 -43.12 -40.46
CA THR A 14 -17.45 -42.77 -40.63
C THR A 14 -17.10 -42.97 -42.14
N ILE A 15 -15.97 -42.43 -42.65
CA ILE A 15 -14.92 -43.06 -43.52
C ILE A 15 -14.28 -42.15 -44.62
N PHE A 16 -12.98 -41.87 -44.39
CA PHE A 16 -11.77 -41.71 -45.26
C PHE A 16 -11.70 -40.62 -46.36
N CYS A 17 -10.53 -40.17 -46.85
CA CYS A 17 -9.12 -39.94 -46.43
C CYS A 17 -8.34 -39.55 -47.72
N GLU A 18 -7.22 -38.83 -47.59
CA GLU A 18 -6.05 -38.60 -48.51
C GLU A 18 -5.74 -37.09 -48.64
N ASP A 19 -4.74 -36.54 -47.93
CA ASP A 19 -3.26 -36.59 -48.06
C ASP A 19 -2.69 -35.91 -49.33
N GLU A 20 -2.02 -34.78 -49.15
CA GLU A 20 -0.74 -34.52 -49.82
C GLU A 20 0.12 -33.51 -49.03
N SER A 21 1.40 -33.87 -48.90
CA SER A 21 2.43 -33.31 -48.03
C SER A 21 3.37 -32.29 -48.71
N THR A 22 4.24 -31.70 -47.87
CA THR A 22 5.51 -30.99 -48.19
C THR A 22 5.36 -29.50 -48.56
N THR A 23 6.15 -28.52 -48.10
CA THR A 23 7.54 -28.48 -47.58
C THR A 23 7.73 -27.31 -46.59
N LYS A 24 8.71 -27.45 -45.67
CA LYS A 24 9.39 -26.36 -44.94
C LYS A 24 10.46 -25.70 -45.84
N PRO A 25 10.90 -24.48 -45.52
CA PRO A 25 12.33 -24.33 -45.21
C PRO A 25 12.63 -23.43 -43.99
N ASP A 26 13.90 -23.47 -43.62
CA ASP A 26 14.53 -23.03 -42.37
C ASP A 26 14.85 -21.52 -42.27
N GLU A 27 14.91 -21.09 -41.00
CA GLU A 27 15.90 -20.23 -40.34
C GLU A 27 16.77 -19.26 -41.18
N GLU A 28 16.65 -17.95 -40.92
CA GLU A 28 17.82 -17.06 -40.98
C GLU A 28 17.71 -15.89 -39.98
N THR A 29 18.65 -15.88 -39.05
CA THR A 29 19.05 -14.80 -38.15
C THR A 29 19.59 -13.60 -38.93
N THR A 30 19.12 -12.38 -38.63
CA THR A 30 19.83 -11.15 -38.98
C THR A 30 20.06 -10.28 -37.75
N THR A 31 21.33 -10.26 -37.35
CA THR A 31 21.98 -9.26 -36.52
C THR A 31 22.13 -7.95 -37.30
N GLU A 32 21.60 -6.84 -36.80
CA GLU A 32 22.01 -5.50 -37.25
C GLU A 32 23.02 -4.93 -36.24
N ASN A 33 24.30 -4.99 -36.63
CA ASN A 33 25.33 -4.07 -36.17
C ASN A 33 25.29 -2.84 -37.09
N LEU A 34 25.18 -1.64 -36.50
CA LEU A 34 25.57 -0.40 -37.17
C LEU A 34 26.71 0.21 -36.37
N ASP A 35 27.91 0.01 -36.90
CA ASP A 35 29.13 0.72 -36.55
C ASP A 35 29.18 2.00 -37.40
N GLN A 36 29.26 3.16 -36.76
CA GLN A 36 29.83 4.36 -37.37
C GLN A 36 30.74 5.04 -36.34
N THR A 37 32.01 4.76 -36.54
CA THR A 37 33.18 5.50 -36.10
C THR A 37 33.12 6.96 -36.54
N THR A 38 33.28 7.89 -35.59
CA THR A 38 33.91 9.19 -35.84
C THR A 38 34.85 9.51 -34.68
N THR A 39 36.14 9.46 -35.00
CA THR A 39 37.30 9.93 -34.24
C THR A 39 37.34 11.46 -34.23
N VAL A 40 37.48 12.11 -33.07
CA VAL A 40 38.28 13.35 -32.90
C VAL A 40 38.80 13.42 -31.45
N GLU A 41 40.11 13.20 -31.35
CA GLU A 41 41.13 13.84 -30.49
C GLU A 41 40.83 14.28 -29.04
N ASN A 42 41.54 13.61 -28.13
CA ASN A 42 41.99 14.10 -26.82
C ASN A 42 43.09 15.16 -26.98
N PRO A 43 43.28 16.04 -25.99
CA PRO A 43 44.63 16.11 -25.44
C PRO A 43 44.67 15.98 -23.91
N ASP A 44 45.68 15.23 -23.47
CA ASP A 44 46.20 15.10 -22.11
C ASP A 44 46.44 16.43 -21.41
N VAL A 45 46.10 16.47 -20.12
CA VAL A 45 46.95 17.14 -19.11
C VAL A 45 47.11 16.22 -17.90
N THR A 46 48.36 15.84 -17.71
CA THR A 46 48.97 15.10 -16.60
C THR A 46 49.20 15.99 -15.37
N THR A 47 49.64 15.36 -14.27
CA THR A 47 50.11 15.89 -12.96
C THR A 47 49.01 16.10 -11.91
N THR A 48 49.12 15.62 -10.66
CA THR A 48 50.20 14.97 -9.90
C THR A 48 49.58 14.22 -8.72
N VAL A 49 50.15 13.07 -8.40
CA VAL A 49 49.92 12.31 -7.17
C VAL A 49 50.88 12.85 -6.12
N GLU A 50 50.38 13.32 -4.97
CA GLU A 50 51.19 13.47 -3.75
C GLU A 50 50.60 12.61 -2.63
N ASN A 51 51.40 11.63 -2.24
CA ASN A 51 51.31 10.87 -1.00
C ASN A 51 51.76 11.76 0.16
N LEU A 52 51.04 11.74 1.28
CA LEU A 52 51.61 12.08 2.59
C LEU A 52 51.04 11.17 3.69
N ASP A 53 51.88 10.20 4.01
CA ASP A 53 52.28 9.64 5.30
C ASP A 53 51.28 9.30 6.42
N GLU A 54 51.39 8.03 6.79
CA GLU A 54 51.14 7.43 8.09
C GLU A 54 51.83 8.19 9.23
N THR A 55 51.11 8.41 10.33
CA THR A 55 51.71 8.41 11.66
C THR A 55 50.84 7.61 12.63
N THR A 56 51.38 6.46 12.98
CA THR A 56 51.02 5.61 14.11
C THR A 56 51.33 6.32 15.42
N THR A 57 50.35 6.41 16.32
CA THR A 57 50.62 6.52 17.77
C THR A 57 49.72 5.55 18.52
N GLN A 58 50.42 4.63 19.18
CA GLN A 58 49.94 3.58 20.05
C GLN A 58 49.75 4.17 21.45
N GLY A 59 48.57 3.99 22.03
CA GLY A 59 48.25 4.41 23.39
C GLY A 59 47.52 3.28 24.10
N ASP A 60 48.25 2.60 24.98
CA ASP A 60 47.77 1.56 25.88
C ASP A 60 46.72 2.13 26.86
N GLY A 61 45.62 1.40 27.02
CA GLY A 61 44.53 1.74 27.93
C GLY A 61 43.75 0.49 28.31
N ASP A 62 44.19 -0.11 29.40
CA ASP A 62 43.58 -1.19 30.18
C ASP A 62 42.04 -1.06 30.29
N LEU A 63 41.31 -2.12 29.90
CA LEU A 63 39.86 -2.22 30.04
C LEU A 63 39.52 -3.57 30.67
N THR A 64 39.42 -3.53 31.99
CA THR A 64 38.87 -4.59 32.82
C THR A 64 37.44 -4.91 32.41
N THR A 65 37.18 -6.20 32.31
CA THR A 65 35.91 -6.86 32.03
C THR A 65 34.85 -6.59 33.10
N GLU A 66 33.71 -6.03 32.71
CA GLU A 66 32.43 -6.33 33.37
C GLU A 66 31.44 -6.85 32.32
N ALA A 67 31.12 -8.14 32.44
CA ALA A 67 30.07 -8.79 31.68
C ALA A 67 28.71 -8.37 32.26
N SER A 68 28.08 -7.34 31.68
CA SER A 68 26.64 -7.13 31.86
C SER A 68 25.90 -8.11 30.94
N THR A 69 25.16 -9.03 31.55
CA THR A 69 24.22 -9.91 30.87
C THR A 69 22.88 -9.18 30.75
N ASP A 70 22.83 -8.11 29.96
CA ASP A 70 21.56 -7.55 29.52
C ASP A 70 21.12 -8.25 28.24
N GLN A 71 20.18 -9.19 28.39
CA GLN A 71 19.34 -9.58 27.26
C GLN A 71 18.56 -8.32 26.83
N PRO A 72 18.58 -7.93 25.54
CA PRO A 72 17.73 -6.84 25.09
C PRO A 72 16.28 -7.30 25.23
N THR A 73 15.54 -6.71 26.17
CA THR A 73 14.08 -6.75 26.13
C THR A 73 13.67 -5.97 24.88
N THR A 74 13.15 -6.69 23.89
CA THR A 74 12.59 -6.11 22.68
C THR A 74 11.22 -5.54 23.02
N GLU A 75 11.17 -4.43 23.73
CA GLU A 75 9.92 -3.70 23.96
C GLU A 75 9.53 -3.02 22.65
N ASN A 76 8.36 -3.38 22.11
CA ASN A 76 7.81 -2.72 20.94
C ASN A 76 7.43 -1.29 21.35
N PRO A 77 7.95 -0.23 20.71
CA PRO A 77 7.67 1.16 21.09
C PRO A 77 6.21 1.59 20.85
N PHE A 78 5.36 0.66 20.41
CA PHE A 78 3.92 0.80 20.20
C PHE A 78 3.12 -0.18 21.08
N ASP A 79 3.75 -0.92 21.98
CA ASP A 79 3.03 -1.78 22.92
C ASP A 79 2.21 -0.95 23.92
N PHE A 80 1.08 -1.53 24.29
CA PHE A 80 0.09 -0.94 25.18
C PHE A 80 0.38 -1.43 26.59
N GLU A 81 0.88 -0.55 27.45
CA GLU A 81 0.92 -0.80 28.89
C GLU A 81 -0.28 -0.10 29.52
N ASP A 82 -1.11 -0.86 30.24
CA ASP A 82 -2.30 -0.35 30.92
C ASP A 82 -1.88 0.59 32.08
N ASP A 83 -1.57 1.86 31.81
CA ASP A 83 -1.15 2.86 32.82
C ASP A 83 -1.97 4.16 32.75
N GLU A 84 -2.14 4.82 33.91
CA GLU A 84 -2.90 6.08 34.08
C GLU A 84 -2.31 7.23 33.26
N THR A 85 -1.01 7.18 32.98
CA THR A 85 -0.29 8.12 32.09
C THR A 85 -0.82 8.10 30.65
N GLU A 86 -1.34 6.96 30.18
CA GLU A 86 -1.90 6.85 28.82
C GLU A 86 -3.23 7.59 28.66
N GLU A 87 -4.06 7.61 29.71
CA GLU A 87 -5.36 8.29 29.67
C GLU A 87 -5.17 9.81 29.58
N GLU A 88 -4.16 10.36 30.24
CA GLU A 88 -3.83 11.79 30.18
C GLU A 88 -3.34 12.21 28.78
N GLU A 89 -2.42 11.45 28.16
CA GLU A 89 -1.94 11.73 26.79
C GLU A 89 -3.07 11.69 25.75
N ILE A 90 -3.94 10.67 25.82
CA ILE A 90 -5.09 10.54 24.94
C ILE A 90 -6.04 11.72 25.12
N ASN A 91 -6.32 12.10 26.37
CA ASN A 91 -7.19 13.23 26.67
C ASN A 91 -6.61 14.54 26.16
N GLU A 92 -5.31 14.77 26.26
CA GLU A 92 -4.66 15.97 25.71
C GLU A 92 -4.85 16.07 24.18
N ILE A 93 -4.59 14.99 23.44
CA ILE A 93 -4.72 14.97 21.97
C ILE A 93 -6.18 15.18 21.54
N VAL A 94 -7.12 14.54 22.26
CA VAL A 94 -8.55 14.65 21.97
C VAL A 94 -9.05 16.07 22.23
N THR A 95 -8.64 16.69 23.34
CA THR A 95 -9.10 18.02 23.78
C THR A 95 -8.45 19.19 23.04
N GLN A 96 -7.35 18.98 22.29
CA GLN A 96 -6.81 20.00 21.38
C GLN A 96 -7.94 20.56 20.50
N GLU A 97 -8.19 21.86 20.61
CA GLU A 97 -9.24 22.51 19.84
C GLU A 97 -9.05 22.26 18.35
N PRO A 98 -10.14 22.03 17.58
CA PRO A 98 -10.04 21.96 16.13
C PRO A 98 -9.37 23.24 15.64
N ILE A 99 -8.28 23.10 14.91
CA ILE A 99 -7.67 24.28 14.30
C ILE A 99 -8.67 24.73 13.22
N PRO A 100 -9.18 25.98 13.28
CA PRO A 100 -10.15 26.47 12.31
C PRO A 100 -9.59 26.27 10.91
N ASP A 101 -10.46 25.80 10.00
CA ASP A 101 -10.16 25.35 8.64
C ASP A 101 -9.01 26.17 8.05
N GLN A 102 -7.78 25.65 8.19
CA GLN A 102 -6.63 26.37 7.70
C GLN A 102 -6.72 26.30 6.20
N THR A 103 -7.00 27.46 5.60
CA THR A 103 -6.68 27.74 4.21
C THR A 103 -5.34 27.08 3.92
N PRO A 104 -5.24 26.24 2.87
CA PRO A 104 -4.07 25.43 2.60
C PRO A 104 -2.79 26.26 2.81
N ILE A 105 -1.93 25.81 3.73
CA ILE A 105 -0.66 26.47 4.03
C ILE A 105 0.10 26.59 2.71
N GLY A 106 0.11 27.79 2.11
CA GLY A 106 0.72 28.10 0.82
C GLY A 106 0.75 26.90 -0.12
N GLU A 107 -0.42 26.39 -0.52
CA GLU A 107 -0.50 25.35 -1.54
C GLU A 107 0.16 25.97 -2.78
N PHE A 108 1.37 25.53 -3.11
CA PHE A 108 1.85 25.56 -4.48
C PHE A 108 0.90 24.65 -5.26
N VAL A 109 -0.32 25.14 -5.51
CA VAL A 109 -1.17 24.60 -6.54
C VAL A 109 -0.41 24.94 -7.80
N VAL A 110 0.40 24.01 -8.27
CA VAL A 110 0.82 24.03 -9.66
C VAL A 110 -0.49 23.97 -10.43
N GLU A 111 -0.97 25.11 -10.89
CA GLU A 111 -2.09 25.20 -11.80
C GLU A 111 -1.61 24.50 -13.07
N VAL A 112 -1.92 23.20 -13.16
CA VAL A 112 -1.67 22.42 -14.36
C VAL A 112 -2.56 23.05 -15.41
N LYS A 113 -1.94 23.84 -16.30
CA LYS A 113 -2.60 24.42 -17.46
C LYS A 113 -2.99 23.25 -18.36
N LEU A 114 -4.24 22.80 -18.23
CA LEU A 114 -4.78 21.74 -19.06
C LEU A 114 -4.88 22.26 -20.49
N GLU A 115 -4.29 21.52 -21.43
CA GLU A 115 -4.57 21.75 -22.83
C GLU A 115 -6.07 21.57 -23.09
N PRO A 116 -6.69 22.40 -23.94
CA PRO A 116 -8.08 22.22 -24.32
C PRO A 116 -8.31 20.80 -24.85
N LEU A 117 -9.34 20.13 -24.35
CA LEU A 117 -9.76 18.83 -24.87
C LEU A 117 -10.37 19.02 -26.26
N GLU A 118 -9.59 18.71 -27.30
CA GLU A 118 -10.05 18.73 -28.70
C GLU A 118 -10.52 17.33 -29.12
N LEU A 119 -11.85 17.14 -29.18
CA LEU A 119 -12.46 15.92 -29.73
C LEU A 119 -12.73 16.11 -31.22
N ASP A 120 -12.31 15.15 -32.05
CA ASP A 120 -12.68 15.13 -33.45
C ASP A 120 -14.04 14.44 -33.68
N SER A 121 -14.54 14.47 -34.92
CA SER A 121 -15.84 13.88 -35.24
C SER A 121 -15.92 12.36 -35.00
N ASP A 122 -14.79 11.65 -35.03
CA ASP A 122 -14.74 10.22 -34.78
C ASP A 122 -14.75 9.92 -33.28
N ASP A 123 -14.04 10.71 -32.49
CA ASP A 123 -14.07 10.65 -31.02
C ASP A 123 -15.49 10.93 -30.48
N GLU A 124 -16.17 11.93 -31.05
CA GLU A 124 -17.55 12.26 -30.68
C GLU A 124 -18.53 11.12 -30.99
N LYS A 125 -18.39 10.49 -32.17
CA LYS A 125 -19.19 9.30 -32.53
C LYS A 125 -18.89 8.12 -31.62
N GLU A 126 -17.63 7.92 -31.24
CA GLU A 126 -17.25 6.85 -30.30
C GLU A 126 -17.92 7.06 -28.94
N LEU A 127 -17.89 8.28 -28.40
CA LEU A 127 -18.47 8.64 -27.11
C LEU A 127 -20.00 8.60 -27.08
N ASP A 128 -20.66 8.98 -28.17
CA ASP A 128 -22.13 9.02 -28.27
C ASP A 128 -22.74 9.82 -27.10
N ASP A 129 -23.74 9.30 -26.40
CA ASP A 129 -24.41 9.92 -25.24
C ASP A 129 -23.53 10.02 -23.97
N HIS A 130 -22.24 9.66 -24.05
CA HIS A 130 -21.26 9.80 -22.97
C HIS A 130 -20.31 11.01 -23.14
N LYS A 131 -20.45 11.81 -24.21
CA LYS A 131 -19.57 12.95 -24.52
C LYS A 131 -19.44 13.95 -23.35
N ASP A 132 -20.56 14.41 -22.80
CA ASP A 132 -20.55 15.41 -21.73
C ASP A 132 -19.94 14.86 -20.43
N ASP A 133 -20.19 13.58 -20.14
CA ASP A 133 -19.56 12.90 -19.01
C ASP A 133 -18.05 12.80 -19.20
N PHE A 134 -17.56 12.59 -20.44
CA PHE A 134 -16.14 12.52 -20.75
C PHE A 134 -15.45 13.88 -20.57
N ILE A 135 -16.08 14.97 -21.03
CA ILE A 135 -15.59 16.33 -20.82
C ILE A 135 -15.55 16.64 -19.31
N LYS A 136 -16.62 16.29 -18.58
CA LYS A 136 -16.68 16.44 -17.12
C LYS A 136 -15.60 15.64 -16.42
N PHE A 137 -15.36 14.40 -16.85
CA PHE A 137 -14.29 13.54 -16.34
C PHE A 137 -12.91 14.18 -16.53
N HIS A 138 -12.61 14.64 -17.75
CA HIS A 138 -11.34 15.24 -18.11
C HIS A 138 -11.05 16.48 -17.27
N LYS A 139 -12.06 17.36 -17.11
CA LYS A 139 -11.98 18.55 -16.25
C LYS A 139 -11.85 18.19 -14.78
N LYS A 140 -12.68 17.26 -14.28
CA LYS A 140 -12.72 16.86 -12.87
C LYS A 140 -11.38 16.28 -12.41
N PHE A 141 -10.77 15.42 -13.19
CA PHE A 141 -9.53 14.73 -12.80
C PHE A 141 -8.28 15.28 -13.49
N LYS A 142 -8.38 16.48 -14.08
CA LYS A 142 -7.27 17.20 -14.73
C LYS A 142 -6.42 16.28 -15.62
N GLN A 143 -7.10 15.49 -16.44
CA GLN A 143 -6.45 14.43 -17.20
C GLN A 143 -5.61 15.03 -18.34
N ASN A 144 -4.39 14.54 -18.53
CA ASN A 144 -3.57 14.93 -19.67
C ASN A 144 -3.49 13.76 -20.67
N ILE A 145 -4.51 13.64 -21.51
CA ILE A 145 -4.63 12.56 -22.50
C ILE A 145 -4.05 13.06 -23.83
N LYS A 146 -2.93 12.48 -24.26
CA LYS A 146 -2.32 12.80 -25.55
C LYS A 146 -3.32 12.52 -26.69
N LYS A 147 -3.35 13.39 -27.71
CA LYS A 147 -4.22 13.25 -28.90
C LYS A 147 -4.17 11.86 -29.53
N ALA A 148 -2.97 11.28 -29.69
CA ALA A 148 -2.78 9.93 -30.24
C ALA A 148 -3.43 8.79 -29.42
N LYS A 149 -3.84 9.06 -28.18
CA LYS A 149 -4.50 8.11 -27.27
C LYS A 149 -5.97 8.47 -27.01
N LEU A 150 -6.48 9.56 -27.58
CA LEU A 150 -7.80 10.07 -27.27
C LEU A 150 -8.92 9.10 -27.66
N LYS A 151 -8.84 8.52 -28.86
CA LYS A 151 -9.78 7.49 -29.32
C LYS A 151 -9.83 6.25 -28.43
N GLU A 152 -8.66 5.73 -28.02
CA GLU A 152 -8.56 4.60 -27.07
C GLU A 152 -9.17 4.96 -25.72
N ALA A 153 -8.86 6.16 -25.21
CA ALA A 153 -9.37 6.68 -23.95
C ALA A 153 -10.89 6.89 -23.96
N ALA A 154 -11.44 7.44 -25.05
CA ALA A 154 -12.86 7.66 -25.26
C ALA A 154 -13.64 6.34 -25.25
N LYS A 155 -13.14 5.33 -25.98
CA LYS A 155 -13.71 3.97 -26.00
C LYS A 155 -13.71 3.33 -24.61
N ASN A 156 -12.58 3.37 -23.91
CA ASN A 156 -12.48 2.83 -22.55
C ASN A 156 -13.40 3.57 -21.57
N PHE A 157 -13.44 4.90 -21.67
CA PHE A 157 -14.32 5.72 -20.85
C PHE A 157 -15.78 5.37 -21.05
N LYS A 158 -16.24 5.24 -22.29
CA LYS A 158 -17.62 4.82 -22.61
C LYS A 158 -17.94 3.47 -21.97
N ALA A 159 -17.06 2.49 -22.12
CA ALA A 159 -17.24 1.16 -21.52
C ALA A 159 -17.34 1.22 -19.99
N ASN A 160 -16.44 1.94 -19.33
CA ASN A 160 -16.41 2.08 -17.88
C ASN A 160 -17.58 2.93 -17.34
N ASN A 161 -17.94 4.01 -18.04
CA ASN A 161 -19.07 4.86 -17.67
C ASN A 161 -20.41 4.14 -17.87
N LYS A 162 -20.54 3.27 -18.86
CA LYS A 162 -21.70 2.38 -19.00
C LYS A 162 -21.86 1.47 -17.76
N LYS A 163 -20.78 0.88 -17.26
CA LYS A 163 -20.80 0.08 -16.02
C LYS A 163 -21.18 0.94 -14.82
N LEU A 164 -20.59 2.12 -14.66
CA LEU A 164 -20.93 3.06 -13.58
C LEU A 164 -22.42 3.46 -13.62
N ARG A 165 -22.94 3.86 -14.78
CA ARG A 165 -24.36 4.20 -14.96
C ARG A 165 -25.27 3.02 -14.60
N ALA A 166 -24.88 1.78 -14.91
CA ALA A 166 -25.61 0.59 -14.50
C ALA A 166 -25.58 0.39 -12.96
N LYS A 167 -24.40 0.50 -12.33
CA LYS A 167 -24.26 0.37 -10.87
C LYS A 167 -25.05 1.43 -10.10
N ARG A 168 -25.11 2.67 -10.60
CA ARG A 168 -25.87 3.78 -9.98
C ARG A 168 -27.37 3.51 -9.89
N LYS A 169 -27.92 2.59 -10.71
CA LYS A 169 -29.32 2.16 -10.62
C LYS A 169 -29.56 1.19 -9.47
N LEU A 170 -28.49 0.60 -8.90
CA LEU A 170 -28.59 -0.32 -7.77
C LEU A 170 -28.71 0.48 -6.47
N LYS A 171 -29.60 0.04 -5.59
CA LYS A 171 -29.74 0.64 -4.26
C LYS A 171 -28.53 0.26 -3.39
N LYS A 172 -27.67 1.23 -3.10
CA LYS A 172 -26.50 1.10 -2.21
C LYS A 172 -26.59 2.12 -1.07
N ASN A 173 -25.88 1.85 0.03
CA ASN A 173 -25.80 2.75 1.19
C ASN A 173 -24.80 3.90 1.00
N PHE A 174 -24.12 3.92 -0.14
CA PHE A 174 -23.12 4.91 -0.52
C PHE A 174 -23.32 5.31 -1.99
N LYS A 175 -22.79 6.46 -2.37
CA LYS A 175 -22.88 7.03 -3.72
C LYS A 175 -21.69 6.58 -4.55
N LEU A 176 -21.95 6.36 -5.84
CA LEU A 176 -20.95 5.98 -6.82
C LEU A 176 -20.70 7.11 -7.82
N GLY A 177 -19.44 7.35 -8.15
CA GLY A 177 -18.91 8.41 -9.00
C GLY A 177 -17.86 7.93 -10.01
N MET A 178 -17.47 8.85 -10.88
CA MET A 178 -16.31 8.65 -11.76
C MET A 178 -15.02 8.64 -10.93
N HIS A 179 -14.01 7.93 -11.39
CA HIS A 179 -12.67 7.90 -10.80
C HIS A 179 -11.59 8.28 -11.83
N PRO A 180 -10.34 8.59 -11.45
CA PRO A 180 -9.31 9.08 -12.38
C PRO A 180 -9.00 8.10 -13.53
N PHE A 181 -9.15 6.79 -13.29
CA PHE A 181 -8.78 5.73 -14.23
C PHE A 181 -9.85 5.36 -15.27
N MET A 182 -10.96 6.12 -15.39
CA MET A 182 -12.07 5.74 -16.28
C MET A 182 -11.67 5.61 -17.76
N HIS A 183 -10.59 6.28 -18.17
CA HIS A 183 -10.04 6.25 -19.53
C HIS A 183 -9.13 5.05 -19.83
N LEU A 184 -8.82 4.22 -18.82
CA LEU A 184 -7.98 3.03 -18.96
C LEU A 184 -8.82 1.78 -19.21
N SER A 185 -8.24 0.77 -19.85
CA SER A 185 -8.87 -0.54 -20.00
C SER A 185 -8.94 -1.26 -18.65
N ASP A 186 -9.91 -2.16 -18.47
CA ASP A 186 -10.02 -2.99 -17.25
C ASP A 186 -8.71 -3.70 -16.92
N GLU A 187 -8.00 -4.21 -17.93
CA GLU A 187 -6.71 -4.89 -17.73
C GLU A 187 -5.66 -3.93 -17.17
N LYS A 188 -5.58 -2.70 -17.68
CA LYS A 188 -4.66 -1.68 -17.15
C LYS A 188 -5.04 -1.30 -15.72
N ILE A 189 -6.33 -1.08 -15.43
CA ILE A 189 -6.81 -0.81 -14.08
C ILE A 189 -6.44 -1.97 -13.14
N GLN A 190 -6.68 -3.20 -13.54
CA GLN A 190 -6.31 -4.40 -12.77
C GLN A 190 -4.81 -4.59 -12.59
N LYS A 191 -3.95 -3.99 -13.42
CA LYS A 191 -2.48 -4.03 -13.22
C LYS A 191 -2.01 -2.97 -12.22
N LEU A 192 -2.76 -1.88 -12.04
CA LEU A 192 -2.46 -0.86 -11.03
C LEU A 192 -2.67 -1.40 -9.60
N PHE A 193 -3.52 -2.41 -9.45
CA PHE A 193 -3.81 -3.06 -8.18
C PHE A 193 -3.31 -4.51 -8.22
N MET A 194 -2.44 -4.89 -7.31
CA MET A 194 -1.94 -6.26 -7.25
C MET A 194 -3.13 -7.23 -7.16
N LYS A 195 -3.24 -8.23 -8.04
CA LYS A 195 -4.38 -9.16 -7.97
C LYS A 195 -4.33 -9.93 -6.65
N LYS A 196 -5.46 -10.10 -5.96
CA LYS A 196 -5.55 -10.86 -4.70
C LYS A 196 -4.88 -12.22 -4.80
N SER A 197 -5.08 -12.94 -5.90
CA SER A 197 -4.40 -14.22 -6.16
C SER A 197 -2.86 -14.14 -6.23
N GLN A 198 -2.29 -13.05 -6.74
CA GLN A 198 -0.85 -12.81 -6.79
C GLN A 198 -0.30 -12.44 -5.40
N ILE A 199 -0.99 -11.55 -4.69
CA ILE A 199 -0.64 -11.12 -3.32
C ILE A 199 -0.60 -12.32 -2.38
N VAL A 200 -1.64 -13.15 -2.39
CA VAL A 200 -1.72 -14.34 -1.53
C VAL A 200 -0.58 -15.32 -1.84
N LYS A 201 -0.15 -15.43 -3.10
CA LYS A 201 1.03 -16.26 -3.46
C LYS A 201 2.33 -15.66 -2.96
N GLN A 202 2.53 -14.35 -3.09
CA GLN A 202 3.73 -13.66 -2.61
C GLN A 202 3.87 -13.74 -1.09
N LYS A 203 2.76 -13.67 -0.34
CA LYS A 203 2.77 -13.85 1.13
C LYS A 203 3.06 -15.27 1.60
N LYS A 204 2.88 -16.30 0.78
CA LYS A 204 3.28 -17.65 1.18
C LYS A 204 4.81 -17.69 1.14
N PRO A 205 5.51 -17.86 2.28
CA PRO A 205 6.94 -18.04 2.22
C PRO A 205 7.23 -19.24 1.30
N LYS A 206 8.18 -19.09 0.38
CA LYS A 206 8.80 -20.25 -0.26
C LYS A 206 9.42 -21.04 0.88
N LEU A 207 8.72 -22.05 1.40
CA LEU A 207 9.30 -23.06 2.27
C LEU A 207 10.49 -23.62 1.49
N LYS A 208 11.71 -23.16 1.80
CA LYS A 208 12.91 -23.91 1.46
C LYS A 208 12.67 -25.27 2.08
N LYS A 209 12.56 -26.31 1.24
CA LYS A 209 12.56 -27.68 1.72
C LYS A 209 13.90 -27.88 2.43
N VAL A 210 13.95 -27.62 3.72
CA VAL A 210 14.99 -28.15 4.58
C VAL A 210 14.77 -29.65 4.52
N GLY A 211 15.68 -30.34 3.81
CA GLY A 211 15.63 -31.78 3.66
C GLY A 211 15.72 -32.44 5.02
N ASN A 212 14.58 -32.79 5.61
CA ASN A 212 14.55 -33.69 6.74
C ASN A 212 14.86 -35.10 6.22
N GLN A 213 16.14 -35.46 6.22
CA GLN A 213 16.54 -36.85 6.31
C GLN A 213 16.00 -37.41 7.63
N ARG A 214 14.81 -37.99 7.57
CA ARG A 214 14.20 -38.71 8.66
C ARG A 214 14.96 -40.03 8.84
N LYS A 215 16.01 -40.04 9.66
CA LYS A 215 16.57 -41.31 10.17
C LYS A 215 15.53 -41.92 11.09
N THR A 216 15.03 -43.08 10.69
CA THR A 216 14.08 -43.92 11.43
C THR A 216 14.73 -44.48 12.70
N PRO A 217 14.08 -44.44 13.88
CA PRO A 217 14.57 -45.17 15.05
C PRO A 217 14.17 -46.65 14.92
N LYS A 218 15.14 -47.55 15.10
CA LYS A 218 14.93 -49.00 15.22
C LYS A 218 14.15 -49.32 16.50
N LYS A 219 13.22 -50.28 16.38
CA LYS A 219 12.42 -50.89 17.46
C LYS A 219 13.30 -51.47 18.58
N ALA A 220 12.90 -51.24 19.83
CA ALA A 220 13.29 -52.05 20.99
C ALA A 220 12.04 -52.43 21.80
N GLN A 221 12.02 -53.69 22.26
CA GLN A 221 10.92 -54.45 22.87
C GLN A 221 10.62 -54.08 24.34
N PRO A 222 9.47 -54.51 24.90
CA PRO A 222 8.98 -54.04 26.19
C PRO A 222 9.55 -54.83 27.38
N LYS A 223 9.83 -54.15 28.50
CA LYS A 223 10.06 -54.79 29.80
C LYS A 223 9.17 -54.19 30.90
N LYS A 224 8.81 -55.07 31.82
CA LYS A 224 7.69 -55.07 32.78
C LYS A 224 7.76 -53.98 33.86
N ALA A 225 6.58 -53.67 34.40
CA ALA A 225 6.33 -52.77 35.53
C ALA A 225 6.60 -53.41 36.91
N GLN A 226 7.06 -52.59 37.88
CA GLN A 226 6.64 -52.57 39.31
C GLN A 226 7.38 -51.44 40.11
N PRO A 227 6.98 -51.04 41.34
CA PRO A 227 6.49 -49.67 41.57
C PRO A 227 7.12 -48.86 42.73
N LYS A 228 6.69 -47.57 42.79
CA LYS A 228 6.48 -46.67 43.97
C LYS A 228 7.62 -45.79 44.55
N LYS A 229 7.21 -44.52 44.76
CA LYS A 229 7.58 -43.48 45.76
C LYS A 229 8.79 -42.56 45.48
N ALA A 230 8.52 -41.28 45.24
CA ALA A 230 8.65 -40.21 46.24
C ALA A 230 8.11 -38.88 45.67
N ALA A 231 7.38 -38.15 46.51
CA ALA A 231 6.81 -36.85 46.17
C ALA A 231 7.92 -35.78 46.12
N GLN A 232 7.96 -35.00 45.04
CA GLN A 232 8.65 -33.71 45.02
C GLN A 232 7.65 -32.63 44.61
N ARG A 233 7.53 -31.64 45.50
CA ARG A 233 6.64 -30.49 45.39
C ARG A 233 7.02 -29.66 44.17
N ALA A 234 6.04 -29.33 43.34
CA ALA A 234 6.17 -28.32 42.30
C ALA A 234 6.48 -26.95 42.96
N PRO A 235 7.29 -26.08 42.31
CA PRO A 235 7.51 -24.73 42.80
C PRO A 235 6.19 -23.93 42.76
N PRO A 236 6.01 -22.94 43.66
CA PRO A 236 4.77 -22.17 43.71
C PRO A 236 4.59 -21.39 42.40
N ARG A 237 3.40 -21.54 41.81
CA ARG A 237 2.94 -20.75 40.67
C ARG A 237 3.00 -19.27 41.08
N ALA A 238 3.77 -18.47 40.34
CA ALA A 238 3.70 -17.01 40.44
C ALA A 238 2.22 -16.57 40.30
N PRO A 239 1.76 -15.58 41.08
CA PRO A 239 0.39 -15.11 40.96
C PRO A 239 0.19 -14.60 39.54
N ALA A 240 -0.84 -15.13 38.86
CA ALA A 240 -1.26 -14.63 37.57
C ALA A 240 -1.55 -13.13 37.72
N GLN A 241 -0.70 -12.29 37.15
CA GLN A 241 -1.05 -10.89 36.91
C GLN A 241 -2.35 -10.90 36.11
N LYS A 242 -3.44 -10.49 36.76
CA LYS A 242 -4.67 -10.14 36.06
C LYS A 242 -4.29 -8.98 35.14
N LYS A 243 -4.05 -9.28 33.85
CA LYS A 243 -4.15 -8.26 32.79
C LYS A 243 -5.57 -7.73 32.85
N ARG A 244 -5.73 -6.61 33.56
CA ARG A 244 -6.99 -5.92 33.72
C ARG A 244 -7.19 -5.20 32.40
N ALA A 245 -7.81 -5.89 31.45
CA ALA A 245 -8.16 -5.31 30.16
C ALA A 245 -8.73 -3.91 30.38
N LEU A 246 -8.08 -2.90 29.79
CA LEU A 246 -8.57 -1.53 29.76
C LEU A 246 -10.06 -1.58 29.44
N LYS A 247 -10.90 -1.03 30.33
CA LYS A 247 -12.32 -0.88 30.02
C LYS A 247 -12.38 -0.05 28.74
N ALA A 248 -13.20 -0.45 27.78
CA ALA A 248 -13.47 0.27 26.52
C ALA A 248 -14.14 1.66 26.73
N ALA A 249 -13.78 2.39 27.79
CA ALA A 249 -14.54 3.45 28.42
C ALA A 249 -13.97 4.87 28.24
N VAL A 250 -12.84 5.07 27.53
CA VAL A 250 -12.21 6.42 27.41
C VAL A 250 -11.83 6.81 25.97
N LEU A 251 -12.22 6.03 24.95
CA LEU A 251 -12.00 6.47 23.56
C LEU A 251 -13.18 7.31 23.06
N PRO A 252 -12.95 8.46 22.40
CA PRO A 252 -14.04 9.28 21.88
C PRO A 252 -14.85 8.50 20.83
N LYS A 253 -16.10 8.89 20.60
CA LYS A 253 -16.94 8.23 19.56
C LYS A 253 -16.43 8.50 18.15
N ALA A 254 -15.80 9.65 17.94
CA ALA A 254 -15.19 10.06 16.68
C ALA A 254 -13.86 10.76 16.94
N PHE A 255 -12.93 10.64 16.01
CA PHE A 255 -11.63 11.28 16.03
C PHE A 255 -11.14 11.49 14.59
N ASP A 256 -10.50 12.61 14.31
CA ASP A 256 -10.11 12.98 12.94
C ASP A 256 -8.81 13.81 12.90
N TRP A 257 -7.72 13.19 12.43
CA TRP A 257 -6.42 13.86 12.28
C TRP A 257 -6.43 15.01 11.28
N ARG A 258 -7.42 15.08 10.37
CA ARG A 258 -7.56 16.20 9.43
C ARG A 258 -7.78 17.54 10.15
N THR A 259 -8.37 17.48 11.35
CA THR A 259 -8.68 18.68 12.18
C THR A 259 -7.51 19.15 13.05
N LYS A 260 -6.38 18.43 13.04
CA LYS A 260 -5.25 18.62 13.97
C LYS A 260 -3.99 19.18 13.29
N ASN A 261 -4.07 19.57 12.01
CA ASN A 261 -2.96 20.10 11.21
C ASN A 261 -1.70 19.20 11.14
N VAL A 262 -1.88 17.88 11.21
CA VAL A 262 -0.76 16.91 11.08
C VAL A 262 -0.68 16.26 9.71
N LEU A 263 -1.67 16.48 8.85
CA LEU A 263 -1.74 15.88 7.51
C LEU A 263 -1.37 16.90 6.43
N ASN A 264 -0.54 16.47 5.48
CA ASN A 264 -0.30 17.20 4.23
C ASN A 264 -1.52 17.14 3.29
N ALA A 265 -1.50 17.91 2.21
CA ALA A 265 -2.51 17.81 1.16
C ALA A 265 -2.57 16.39 0.56
N VAL A 266 -3.74 15.96 0.08
CA VAL A 266 -3.90 14.67 -0.61
C VAL A 266 -3.10 14.70 -1.92
N LYS A 267 -2.28 13.67 -2.13
CA LYS A 267 -1.45 13.49 -3.33
C LYS A 267 -2.13 12.59 -4.37
N ASP A 268 -1.51 12.43 -5.53
CA ASP A 268 -1.96 11.57 -6.62
C ASP A 268 -0.84 10.63 -7.10
N GLN A 269 -1.03 9.32 -6.94
CA GLN A 269 -0.09 8.29 -7.43
C GLN A 269 -0.11 8.13 -8.95
N GLY A 270 -1.14 8.65 -9.63
CA GLY A 270 -1.36 8.46 -11.05
C GLY A 270 -1.47 6.98 -11.46
N SER A 271 -1.02 6.67 -12.67
CA SER A 271 -1.14 5.33 -13.28
C SER A 271 0.02 4.40 -12.93
N CYS A 272 0.43 4.39 -11.65
CA CYS A 272 1.48 3.53 -11.13
C CYS A 272 1.01 2.82 -9.85
N GLY A 273 1.21 1.51 -9.71
CA GLY A 273 0.87 0.72 -8.52
C GLY A 273 1.75 0.97 -7.29
N SER A 274 1.98 2.25 -6.97
CA SER A 274 2.85 2.72 -5.89
C SER A 274 2.10 3.05 -4.59
N CYS A 275 0.86 2.60 -4.43
CA CYS A 275 0.03 2.87 -3.25
C CYS A 275 0.74 2.63 -1.90
N TRP A 276 1.61 1.62 -1.87
CA TRP A 276 2.40 1.23 -0.72
C TRP A 276 3.38 2.32 -0.26
N THR A 277 3.96 3.11 -1.19
CA THR A 277 4.87 4.21 -0.85
C THR A 277 4.09 5.36 -0.23
N PHE A 278 2.99 5.79 -0.85
CA PHE A 278 2.11 6.85 -0.33
C PHE A 278 1.55 6.50 1.05
N SER A 279 1.07 5.26 1.22
CA SER A 279 0.56 4.77 2.50
C SER A 279 1.61 4.84 3.61
N ALA A 280 2.85 4.40 3.33
CA ALA A 280 3.96 4.50 4.27
C ALA A 280 4.33 5.96 4.58
N THR A 281 4.49 6.79 3.55
CA THR A 281 4.88 8.21 3.67
C THR A 281 3.91 8.99 4.57
N VAL A 282 2.59 8.79 4.45
CA VAL A 282 1.60 9.46 5.30
C VAL A 282 1.86 9.24 6.79
N THR A 283 2.31 8.05 7.19
CA THR A 283 2.63 7.77 8.60
C THR A 283 3.86 8.54 9.08
N VAL A 284 4.90 8.64 8.25
CA VAL A 284 6.15 9.34 8.57
C VAL A 284 5.92 10.85 8.62
N GLU A 285 5.23 11.41 7.63
CA GLU A 285 4.88 12.84 7.56
C GLU A 285 4.05 13.27 8.77
N ALA A 286 3.02 12.50 9.12
CA ALA A 286 2.15 12.82 10.23
C ALA A 286 2.86 12.70 11.58
N ASN A 287 3.69 11.67 11.77
CA ASN A 287 4.48 11.54 13.00
C ASN A 287 5.50 12.69 13.13
N TYR A 288 6.11 13.11 12.01
CA TYR A 288 6.96 14.30 11.98
C TYR A 288 6.20 15.56 12.38
N ALA A 289 5.01 15.79 11.83
CA ALA A 289 4.17 16.93 12.17
C ALA A 289 3.73 16.92 13.64
N MET A 290 3.37 15.75 14.19
CA MET A 290 3.01 15.58 15.59
C MET A 290 4.16 15.95 16.54
N LYS A 291 5.38 15.51 16.21
CA LYS A 291 6.58 15.72 17.02
C LYS A 291 7.13 17.15 16.91
N TYR A 292 7.33 17.63 15.70
CA TYR A 292 8.01 18.90 15.42
C TYR A 292 7.04 20.08 15.25
N LYS A 293 5.72 19.84 15.37
CA LYS A 293 4.66 20.84 15.14
C LYS A 293 4.78 21.55 13.79
N LYS A 294 5.37 20.86 12.80
CA LYS A 294 5.66 21.38 11.47
C LYS A 294 5.48 20.27 10.44
N LYS A 295 4.74 20.56 9.37
CA LYS A 295 4.57 19.64 8.25
C LYS A 295 5.81 19.59 7.36
N ILE A 296 6.07 18.41 6.81
CA ILE A 296 7.15 18.14 5.84
C ILE A 296 6.55 17.34 4.69
N ASP A 297 6.90 17.70 3.46
CA ASP A 297 6.49 16.98 2.25
C ASP A 297 7.60 16.00 1.86
N LEU A 298 7.32 14.70 1.99
CA LEU A 298 8.30 13.62 1.84
C LEU A 298 8.15 12.90 0.51
N SER A 299 9.26 12.36 0.01
CA SER A 299 9.35 11.74 -1.31
C SER A 299 8.84 10.31 -1.32
N GLU A 300 7.70 10.08 -1.96
CA GLU A 300 7.27 8.72 -2.29
C GLU A 300 8.21 8.04 -3.30
N GLN A 301 8.87 8.82 -4.16
CA GLN A 301 9.81 8.31 -5.16
C GLN A 301 11.02 7.65 -4.52
N GLN A 302 11.51 8.11 -3.37
CA GLN A 302 12.60 7.43 -2.66
C GLN A 302 12.21 5.99 -2.31
N LEU A 303 10.96 5.77 -1.88
CA LEU A 303 10.51 4.44 -1.46
C LEU A 303 10.40 3.45 -2.62
N THR A 304 10.34 3.92 -3.87
CA THR A 304 10.42 3.02 -5.02
C THR A 304 11.78 2.34 -5.14
N CYS A 305 12.81 2.83 -4.43
CA CYS A 305 14.16 2.27 -4.42
C CYS A 305 14.35 1.05 -3.52
N VAL A 306 13.30 0.62 -2.80
CA VAL A 306 13.34 -0.53 -1.87
C VAL A 306 13.63 -1.85 -2.58
N TYR A 307 13.07 -2.05 -3.78
CA TYR A 307 13.18 -3.31 -4.52
C TYR A 307 14.21 -3.23 -5.65
N ASN A 308 14.84 -4.36 -5.97
CA ASN A 308 15.93 -4.45 -6.95
C ASN A 308 15.49 -4.47 -8.42
N GLU A 309 14.20 -4.63 -8.73
CA GLU A 309 13.69 -4.91 -10.09
C GLU A 309 12.58 -3.91 -10.54
N SER A 310 12.09 -4.05 -11.77
CA SER A 310 11.06 -3.23 -12.45
C SER A 310 9.67 -3.19 -11.77
N THR A 311 9.55 -3.72 -10.55
CA THR A 311 8.31 -3.98 -9.80
C THR A 311 7.70 -2.75 -9.14
N ILE A 312 8.25 -1.55 -9.34
CA ILE A 312 7.87 -0.31 -8.64
C ILE A 312 6.38 0.03 -8.78
N CYS A 313 5.86 -0.06 -10.00
CA CYS A 313 4.44 0.15 -10.29
C CYS A 313 3.65 -1.17 -10.31
N GLU A 314 4.29 -2.30 -10.02
CA GLU A 314 3.65 -3.61 -9.92
C GLU A 314 3.21 -3.92 -8.48
N GLY A 315 3.63 -3.11 -7.52
CA GLY A 315 3.22 -3.17 -6.13
C GLY A 315 4.37 -3.29 -5.14
N GLY A 316 4.00 -3.32 -3.87
CA GLY A 316 4.92 -3.41 -2.75
C GLY A 316 4.16 -3.42 -1.43
N PHE A 317 4.88 -3.50 -0.32
CA PHE A 317 4.29 -3.56 1.00
C PHE A 317 4.73 -2.37 1.88
N PRO A 318 3.79 -1.65 2.52
CA PRO A 318 4.15 -0.51 3.37
C PRO A 318 5.09 -0.87 4.52
N ASP A 319 5.01 -2.08 5.07
CA ASP A 319 5.88 -2.49 6.17
C ASP A 319 7.34 -2.64 5.71
N GLU A 320 7.57 -3.14 4.50
CA GLU A 320 8.90 -3.21 3.91
C GLU A 320 9.44 -1.81 3.59
N ALA A 321 8.59 -0.90 3.11
CA ALA A 321 8.95 0.51 2.91
C ALA A 321 9.39 1.20 4.21
N LEU A 322 8.61 1.04 5.29
CA LEU A 322 8.93 1.66 6.58
C LEU A 322 10.21 1.07 7.17
N LYS A 323 10.40 -0.26 7.10
CA LYS A 323 11.65 -0.92 7.54
C LYS A 323 12.86 -0.48 6.73
N TYR A 324 12.69 -0.24 5.43
CA TYR A 324 13.73 0.36 4.60
C TYR A 324 14.11 1.75 5.11
N LEU A 325 13.15 2.62 5.41
CA LEU A 325 13.43 3.95 5.96
C LEU A 325 14.15 3.87 7.30
N GLN A 326 13.76 2.95 8.18
CA GLN A 326 14.41 2.73 9.47
C GLN A 326 15.90 2.36 9.31
N THR A 327 16.20 1.45 8.37
CA THR A 327 17.57 0.96 8.14
C THR A 327 18.44 1.90 7.31
N HIS A 328 17.83 2.79 6.51
CA HIS A 328 18.52 3.73 5.62
C HIS A 328 18.48 5.18 6.12
N GLY A 329 18.17 5.35 7.41
CA GLY A 329 18.26 6.64 8.11
C GLY A 329 17.06 7.57 7.95
N GLY A 330 16.10 7.24 7.09
CA GLY A 330 14.81 7.96 6.98
C GLY A 330 14.45 8.38 5.56
N GLN A 331 13.51 9.31 5.47
CA GLN A 331 12.92 9.76 4.21
C GLN A 331 13.35 11.19 3.87
N THR A 332 13.65 11.45 2.61
CA THR A 332 13.97 12.76 2.04
C THR A 332 12.71 13.49 1.62
N THR A 333 12.84 14.77 1.28
CA THR A 333 11.71 15.62 0.86
C THR A 333 11.33 15.39 -0.59
N GLU A 334 10.07 15.61 -0.92
CA GLU A 334 9.55 15.58 -2.30
C GLU A 334 10.35 16.52 -3.22
N ALA A 335 10.68 17.73 -2.76
CA ALA A 335 11.52 18.68 -3.51
C ALA A 335 12.92 18.14 -3.87
N ALA A 336 13.49 17.25 -3.04
CA ALA A 336 14.82 16.69 -3.26
C ALA A 336 14.78 15.48 -4.22
N PHE A 337 13.67 14.74 -4.21
CA PHE A 337 13.44 13.61 -5.10
C PHE A 337 11.97 13.55 -5.54
N PRO A 338 11.59 14.35 -6.56
CA PRO A 338 10.20 14.46 -6.96
C PRO A 338 9.61 13.16 -7.50
N TYR A 339 8.33 12.96 -7.25
CA TYR A 339 7.53 11.87 -7.76
C TYR A 339 7.39 11.96 -9.28
N SER A 340 7.93 10.96 -9.96
CA SER A 340 7.99 10.88 -11.42
C SER A 340 7.48 9.55 -11.97
N GLN A 341 6.98 8.67 -11.08
CA GLN A 341 6.61 7.29 -11.38
C GLN A 341 7.78 6.48 -11.98
N ALA A 342 9.01 6.98 -11.86
CA ALA A 342 10.16 6.43 -12.54
C ALA A 342 10.72 5.19 -11.82
N HIS A 343 11.43 4.35 -12.59
CA HIS A 343 11.99 3.10 -12.09
C HIS A 343 13.31 3.29 -11.34
N LYS A 344 13.83 2.19 -10.75
CA LYS A 344 15.04 2.14 -9.93
C LYS A 344 16.29 2.75 -10.59
N SER A 345 16.36 2.76 -11.92
CA SER A 345 17.46 3.43 -12.65
C SER A 345 17.60 4.92 -12.30
N THR A 346 16.56 5.53 -11.73
CA THR A 346 16.54 6.91 -11.24
C THR A 346 16.90 7.05 -9.75
N CYS A 347 17.09 5.94 -9.04
CA CYS A 347 17.45 5.95 -7.62
C CYS A 347 18.83 6.58 -7.43
N LYS A 348 18.81 7.72 -6.75
CA LYS A 348 20.01 8.49 -6.40
C LYS A 348 20.20 8.46 -4.90
N LYS A 349 21.45 8.65 -4.45
CA LYS A 349 21.74 8.88 -3.04
C LYS A 349 21.08 10.21 -2.63
N VAL A 350 20.22 10.15 -1.62
CA VAL A 350 19.53 11.33 -1.06
C VAL A 350 19.85 11.45 0.42
N THR A 351 19.80 12.68 0.93
CA THR A 351 19.94 12.94 2.36
C THR A 351 18.57 12.84 3.03
N PRO A 352 18.36 11.95 4.01
CA PRO A 352 17.13 11.91 4.79
C PRO A 352 16.87 13.24 5.51
N LYS A 353 15.60 13.63 5.62
CA LYS A 353 15.13 14.80 6.36
C LYS A 353 14.20 14.44 7.50
N ALA A 354 13.35 13.43 7.32
CA ALA A 354 12.58 12.81 8.39
C ALA A 354 13.26 11.49 8.77
N LEU A 355 14.02 11.51 9.87
CA LEU A 355 14.71 10.32 10.35
C LEU A 355 13.70 9.36 11.00
N VAL A 356 13.67 8.11 10.57
CA VAL A 356 12.78 7.09 11.16
C VAL A 356 13.50 6.43 12.33
N ALA A 357 12.92 6.53 13.52
CA ALA A 357 13.46 5.95 14.76
C ALA A 357 13.12 4.47 14.86
N SER A 358 11.85 4.16 14.68
CA SER A 358 11.30 2.82 14.88
C SER A 358 10.08 2.60 14.01
N VAL A 359 9.89 1.35 13.63
CA VAL A 359 8.67 0.87 12.96
C VAL A 359 8.03 -0.13 13.90
N GLY A 360 6.74 0.04 14.15
CA GLY A 360 6.01 -0.83 15.06
C GLY A 360 5.76 -2.20 14.47
N ASP A 361 5.45 -3.16 15.34
CA ASP A 361 4.86 -4.42 14.90
C ASP A 361 3.49 -4.20 14.25
N LEU A 362 3.03 -5.23 13.53
CA LEU A 362 1.69 -5.21 12.97
C LEU A 362 0.65 -5.10 14.08
N LEU A 363 -0.24 -4.12 13.95
CA LEU A 363 -1.27 -3.90 14.96
C LEU A 363 -2.18 -5.14 15.05
N PRO A 364 -2.49 -5.60 16.28
CA PRO A 364 -3.38 -6.72 16.48
C PRO A 364 -4.80 -6.38 16.06
N PHE A 365 -5.57 -7.42 15.69
CA PHE A 365 -6.98 -7.27 15.34
C PHE A 365 -7.80 -6.67 16.49
N GLY A 366 -8.67 -5.72 16.18
CA GLY A 366 -9.68 -5.19 17.08
C GLY A 366 -9.79 -3.67 17.07
N MET A 367 -11.01 -3.15 16.85
CA MET A 367 -11.26 -1.71 16.71
C MET A 367 -10.70 -0.86 17.86
N ALA A 368 -10.85 -1.29 19.11
CA ALA A 368 -10.40 -0.50 20.26
C ALA A 368 -8.88 -0.25 20.20
N LYS A 369 -8.10 -1.28 19.86
CA LYS A 369 -6.64 -1.18 19.73
C LYS A 369 -6.24 -0.31 18.55
N VAL A 370 -6.93 -0.46 17.41
CA VAL A 370 -6.71 0.39 16.23
C VAL A 370 -7.03 1.85 16.55
N LYS A 371 -8.14 2.13 17.24
CA LYS A 371 -8.51 3.50 17.67
C LYS A 371 -7.50 4.10 18.63
N GLN A 372 -7.03 3.33 19.61
CA GLN A 372 -6.01 3.76 20.58
C GLN A 372 -4.68 4.07 19.88
N ALA A 373 -4.20 3.15 19.04
CA ALA A 373 -2.99 3.34 18.24
C ALA A 373 -3.10 4.57 17.31
N LEU A 374 -4.28 4.78 16.71
CA LEU A 374 -4.53 5.92 15.84
C LEU A 374 -4.42 7.25 16.59
N ILE A 375 -5.00 7.35 17.79
CA ILE A 375 -4.95 8.57 18.60
C ILE A 375 -3.54 8.81 19.15
N LYS A 376 -2.90 7.77 19.70
CA LYS A 376 -1.60 7.90 20.38
C LYS A 376 -0.46 8.12 19.39
N ASN A 377 -0.42 7.33 18.32
CA ASN A 377 0.75 7.23 17.46
C ASN A 377 0.59 7.92 16.09
N GLY A 378 -0.61 8.42 15.76
CA GLY A 378 -0.90 9.07 14.50
C GLY A 378 -1.61 8.16 13.48
N PRO A 379 -1.68 8.56 12.21
CA PRO A 379 -2.25 7.75 11.12
C PRO A 379 -1.66 6.34 11.04
N ILE A 380 -2.47 5.38 10.56
CA ILE A 380 -2.09 3.97 10.41
C ILE A 380 -2.04 3.60 8.93
N SER A 381 -0.88 3.19 8.43
CA SER A 381 -0.75 2.57 7.12
C SER A 381 -1.38 1.18 7.15
N PHE A 382 -2.18 0.82 6.16
CA PHE A 382 -2.84 -0.48 6.08
C PHE A 382 -3.01 -0.93 4.63
N GLY A 383 -3.23 -2.23 4.43
CA GLY A 383 -3.70 -2.82 3.19
C GLY A 383 -5.17 -3.25 3.28
N MET A 384 -5.88 -3.22 2.17
CA MET A 384 -7.18 -3.88 2.04
C MET A 384 -7.38 -4.40 0.62
N PHE A 385 -8.32 -5.33 0.45
CA PHE A 385 -8.81 -5.66 -0.87
C PHE A 385 -9.77 -4.59 -1.36
N VAL A 386 -9.70 -4.24 -2.65
CA VAL A 386 -10.57 -3.27 -3.30
C VAL A 386 -11.27 -3.92 -4.48
N ASN A 387 -12.54 -3.57 -4.64
CA ASN A 387 -13.39 -4.06 -5.70
C ASN A 387 -13.81 -2.90 -6.62
N ASP A 388 -14.62 -3.22 -7.62
CA ASP A 388 -15.08 -2.26 -8.62
C ASP A 388 -16.04 -1.19 -8.04
N ASP A 389 -16.71 -1.45 -6.91
CA ASP A 389 -17.47 -0.40 -6.19
C ASP A 389 -16.55 0.58 -5.47
N PHE A 390 -15.44 0.08 -4.89
CA PHE A 390 -14.44 0.91 -4.22
C PHE A 390 -13.87 1.95 -5.20
N MET A 391 -13.49 1.50 -6.40
CA MET A 391 -12.99 2.39 -7.46
C MET A 391 -13.94 3.55 -7.71
N ASN A 392 -15.23 3.26 -7.81
CA ASN A 392 -16.28 4.24 -8.07
C ASN A 392 -16.82 4.92 -6.80
N TYR A 393 -16.21 4.83 -5.63
CA TYR A 393 -16.73 5.50 -4.43
C TYR A 393 -16.79 7.04 -4.62
N GLU A 394 -17.91 7.65 -4.24
CA GLU A 394 -18.10 9.11 -4.26
C GLU A 394 -18.40 9.69 -2.86
N ALA A 395 -19.30 9.08 -2.09
CA ALA A 395 -19.66 9.55 -0.75
C ALA A 395 -20.45 8.50 0.06
N GLY A 396 -20.51 8.67 1.38
CA GLY A 396 -21.28 7.80 2.29
C GLY A 396 -20.42 6.72 2.96
N ILE A 397 -21.03 5.75 3.63
CA ILE A 397 -20.27 4.67 4.28
C ILE A 397 -20.17 3.48 3.33
N PHE A 398 -18.96 3.22 2.83
CA PHE A 398 -18.66 2.07 1.99
C PHE A 398 -18.80 0.77 2.76
N ASP A 399 -19.64 -0.13 2.24
CA ASP A 399 -19.95 -1.43 2.83
C ASP A 399 -20.01 -2.58 1.80
N SER A 400 -19.48 -2.36 0.59
CA SER A 400 -19.46 -3.40 -0.46
C SER A 400 -18.42 -4.48 -0.14
N PRO A 401 -18.78 -5.78 -0.17
CA PRO A 401 -17.89 -6.86 0.19
C PRO A 401 -16.86 -7.18 -0.91
N CYS A 402 -15.68 -7.68 -0.49
CA CYS A 402 -14.66 -8.21 -1.39
C CYS A 402 -14.71 -9.73 -1.39
N THR A 403 -15.23 -10.32 -2.46
CA THR A 403 -15.52 -11.75 -2.56
C THR A 403 -14.75 -12.46 -3.67
N ALA A 404 -14.02 -11.72 -4.50
CA ALA A 404 -13.51 -12.21 -5.77
C ALA A 404 -11.99 -12.47 -5.72
N LYS A 405 -11.49 -13.42 -6.53
CA LYS A 405 -10.04 -13.74 -6.58
C LYS A 405 -9.23 -12.67 -7.33
N ASP A 406 -9.94 -11.88 -8.13
CA ASP A 406 -9.48 -10.78 -8.96
C ASP A 406 -9.61 -9.41 -8.30
N ASP A 407 -10.16 -9.33 -7.08
CA ASP A 407 -10.09 -8.13 -6.24
C ASP A 407 -8.63 -7.65 -6.13
N GLY A 408 -8.41 -6.34 -6.19
CA GLY A 408 -7.08 -5.75 -6.13
C GLY A 408 -6.63 -5.55 -4.69
N GLY A 409 -5.33 -5.57 -4.42
CA GLY A 409 -4.76 -5.04 -3.19
C GLY A 409 -4.48 -3.56 -3.31
N HIS A 410 -4.84 -2.80 -2.29
CA HIS A 410 -4.56 -1.37 -2.21
C HIS A 410 -4.09 -0.99 -0.81
N ALA A 411 -3.08 -0.14 -0.72
CA ALA A 411 -2.57 0.39 0.54
C ALA A 411 -2.94 1.87 0.68
N MET A 412 -3.39 2.24 1.88
CA MET A 412 -3.88 3.59 2.22
C MET A 412 -3.55 3.91 3.68
N ALA A 413 -4.03 5.04 4.21
CA ALA A 413 -3.87 5.38 5.62
C ALA A 413 -5.22 5.62 6.32
N ILE A 414 -5.43 4.99 7.48
CA ILE A 414 -6.51 5.37 8.39
C ILE A 414 -6.07 6.67 9.08
N VAL A 415 -6.89 7.70 8.99
CA VAL A 415 -6.63 9.04 9.56
C VAL A 415 -7.68 9.46 10.58
N GLY A 416 -8.73 8.67 10.76
CA GLY A 416 -9.77 8.97 11.72
C GLY A 416 -10.80 7.85 11.80
N TYR A 417 -11.82 8.05 12.62
CA TYR A 417 -12.98 7.21 12.71
C TYR A 417 -14.19 8.01 13.22
N GLY A 418 -15.37 7.45 13.03
CA GLY A 418 -16.59 8.02 13.57
C GLY A 418 -17.74 7.03 13.58
N GLN A 419 -18.94 7.57 13.76
CA GLN A 419 -20.18 6.80 13.74
C GLN A 419 -21.28 7.67 13.15
N GLU A 420 -22.02 7.15 12.18
CA GLU A 420 -23.19 7.80 11.58
C GLU A 420 -24.38 6.86 11.67
N ALA A 421 -25.51 7.33 12.23
CA ALA A 421 -26.73 6.53 12.39
C ALA A 421 -26.49 5.14 13.02
N GLY A 422 -25.57 5.05 13.99
CA GLY A 422 -25.23 3.80 14.64
C GLY A 422 -24.14 2.97 13.93
N VAL A 423 -23.78 3.29 12.68
CA VAL A 423 -22.78 2.56 11.89
C VAL A 423 -21.39 3.14 12.12
N PRO A 424 -20.44 2.40 12.72
CA PRO A 424 -19.06 2.86 12.88
C PRO A 424 -18.32 2.82 11.53
N TYR A 425 -17.43 3.79 11.31
CA TYR A 425 -16.61 3.85 10.11
C TYR A 425 -15.17 4.31 10.41
N TRP A 426 -14.24 3.87 9.57
CA TRP A 426 -12.89 4.42 9.44
C TRP A 426 -12.91 5.57 8.44
N ILE A 427 -12.18 6.65 8.74
CA ILE A 427 -11.86 7.72 7.77
C ILE A 427 -10.51 7.34 7.17
N VAL A 428 -10.51 7.08 5.87
CA VAL A 428 -9.33 6.61 5.14
C VAL A 428 -8.93 7.68 4.13
N ARG A 429 -7.65 8.04 4.15
CA ARG A 429 -7.00 8.87 3.15
C ARG A 429 -6.52 8.00 2.00
N ASN A 430 -6.95 8.32 0.79
CA ASN A 430 -6.47 7.73 -0.45
C ASN A 430 -5.46 8.67 -1.12
N GLN A 431 -4.91 8.24 -2.25
CA GLN A 431 -3.85 8.94 -3.00
C GLN A 431 -4.20 9.04 -4.50
N TRP A 432 -5.47 9.30 -4.79
CA TRP A 432 -6.01 9.47 -6.16
C TRP A 432 -6.49 10.91 -6.41
N GLY A 433 -5.84 11.87 -5.75
CA GLY A 433 -6.21 13.27 -5.80
C GLY A 433 -7.46 13.62 -4.98
N ARG A 434 -7.68 14.93 -4.79
CA ARG A 434 -8.79 15.47 -3.99
C ARG A 434 -10.16 15.29 -4.66
N ASP A 435 -10.19 15.15 -5.99
CA ASP A 435 -11.44 15.05 -6.74
C ASP A 435 -12.10 13.65 -6.67
N TRP A 436 -11.40 12.66 -6.12
CA TRP A 436 -11.94 11.33 -5.85
C TRP A 436 -12.56 11.25 -4.44
N GLY A 437 -13.69 10.56 -4.32
CA GLY A 437 -14.37 10.35 -3.04
C GLY A 437 -14.75 11.65 -2.32
N GLU A 438 -14.62 11.65 -1.00
CA GLU A 438 -14.90 12.77 -0.12
C GLU A 438 -13.62 13.59 0.09
N ASN A 439 -13.26 14.43 -0.89
CA ASN A 439 -12.02 15.22 -0.89
C ASN A 439 -10.75 14.35 -0.77
N GLY A 440 -10.65 13.27 -1.56
CA GLY A 440 -9.55 12.31 -1.52
C GLY A 440 -9.65 11.27 -0.40
N HIS A 441 -10.79 11.22 0.30
CA HIS A 441 -11.02 10.30 1.41
C HIS A 441 -12.22 9.38 1.14
N ILE A 442 -12.26 8.28 1.89
CA ILE A 442 -13.38 7.34 1.91
C ILE A 442 -13.74 7.00 3.36
N ARG A 443 -15.03 6.86 3.64
CA ARG A 443 -15.52 6.30 4.90
C ARG A 443 -15.86 4.84 4.70
N ILE A 444 -15.17 3.96 5.42
CA ILE A 444 -15.30 2.50 5.27
C ILE A 444 -15.91 1.92 6.54
N LYS A 445 -16.92 1.08 6.41
CA LYS A 445 -17.58 0.43 7.56
C LYS A 445 -16.55 -0.30 8.44
N ALA A 446 -16.55 0.02 9.73
CA ALA A 446 -15.62 -0.52 10.71
C ALA A 446 -16.22 -1.68 11.52
N GLY A 447 -15.37 -2.48 12.15
CA GLY A 447 -15.72 -3.54 13.09
C GLY A 447 -16.11 -4.88 12.48
N GLN A 448 -15.99 -5.02 11.16
CA GLN A 448 -16.33 -6.24 10.43
C GLN A 448 -15.16 -6.79 9.59
N ASN A 449 -13.96 -6.22 9.74
CA ASN A 449 -12.81 -6.53 8.90
C ASN A 449 -13.15 -6.49 7.39
N LEU A 450 -13.94 -5.49 6.97
CA LEU A 450 -14.43 -5.41 5.60
C LEU A 450 -13.25 -5.40 4.62
N CYS A 451 -13.18 -6.40 3.73
CA CYS A 451 -12.08 -6.55 2.78
C CYS A 451 -10.69 -6.59 3.43
N ASP A 452 -10.60 -7.16 4.63
CA ASP A 452 -9.37 -7.32 5.42
C ASP A 452 -8.73 -6.01 5.95
N ILE A 453 -9.45 -4.88 5.90
CA ILE A 453 -8.97 -3.56 6.37
C ILE A 453 -8.42 -3.55 7.81
N GLU A 454 -8.95 -4.39 8.71
CA GLU A 454 -8.59 -4.42 10.13
C GLU A 454 -7.59 -5.53 10.46
N SER A 455 -7.09 -6.25 9.46
CA SER A 455 -6.20 -7.40 9.65
C SER A 455 -5.02 -7.44 8.69
N TRP A 456 -5.07 -6.67 7.60
CA TRP A 456 -4.03 -6.68 6.59
C TRP A 456 -3.03 -5.54 6.78
N PHE A 457 -1.89 -5.90 7.37
CA PHE A 457 -0.67 -5.08 7.50
C PHE A 457 -0.91 -3.65 8.02
N MET A 458 -1.63 -3.53 9.14
CA MET A 458 -1.76 -2.26 9.85
C MET A 458 -0.43 -1.94 10.56
N ILE A 459 0.23 -0.86 10.17
CA ILE A 459 1.58 -0.52 10.64
C ILE A 459 1.78 0.99 10.76
N GLN A 460 2.69 1.40 11.65
CA GLN A 460 3.05 2.79 11.92
C GLN A 460 4.56 2.93 12.08
N ALA A 461 5.06 4.15 11.89
CA ALA A 461 6.44 4.52 12.15
C ALA A 461 6.53 5.74 13.07
N LYS A 462 7.59 5.79 13.87
CA LYS A 462 7.95 6.93 14.72
C LYS A 462 9.21 7.59 14.17
N VAL A 463 9.23 8.92 14.15
CA VAL A 463 10.41 9.70 13.75
C VAL A 463 11.31 10.01 14.96
N LYS A 464 12.62 10.12 14.70
CA LYS A 464 13.63 10.45 15.71
C LYS A 464 13.46 11.84 16.28
#